data_AF-A0A2Z2MLG2-F1
#
_entry.id   AF-A0A2Z2MLG2-F1
#
_cell.length_a   1.000
_cell.length_b   1.000
_cell.length_c   1.000
_cell.angle_alpha   90.00
_cell.angle_beta   90.00
_cell.angle_gamma   90.00
#
_symmetry.space_group_name_H-M   'P 1'
#
loop_
_entity.id
_entity.type
_entity.pdbx_description
1 polymer ?
#
loop_
_entity_poly.entity_id
_entity_poly.type
_entity_poly.pdbx_seq_one_letter_code
_entity_poly.pdbx_strand_id
1 'polypeptide(L)' 'MEEEALRRKLLELSTRQASLNFKIYELFTCNRTLAMRLSGYAAENRSLGGKGVSEEVQKIIDRYLLPKKRDQQL' A
#
# COMPACT_ATOMS: atom_id res chain seq x y z
N MET A 1 -24.50 14.61 31.25
CA MET A 1 -24.25 13.16 31.07
C MET A 1 -24.11 12.79 29.59
N GLU A 2 -25.00 13.25 28.71
CA GLU A 2 -24.94 12.93 27.27
C GLU A 2 -23.72 13.52 26.55
N GLU A 3 -23.35 14.77 26.84
CA GLU A 3 -22.16 15.40 26.26
C GLU A 3 -20.86 14.64 26.62
N GLU A 4 -20.73 14.17 27.85
CA GLU A 4 -19.56 13.42 28.29
C GLU A 4 -19.50 12.03 27.63
N ALA A 5 -20.66 11.38 27.42
CA ALA A 5 -20.76 10.15 26.66
C ALA A 5 -20.34 10.34 25.19
N LEU A 6 -20.76 11.45 24.56
CA LEU A 6 -20.36 11.81 23.21
C LEU A 6 -18.84 12.07 23.11
N ARG A 7 -18.26 12.80 24.07
CA ARG A 7 -16.81 13.04 24.12
C ARG A 7 -16.01 11.74 24.24
N ARG A 8 -16.46 10.79 25.08
CA ARG A 8 -15.84 9.47 25.20
C ARG A 8 -15.92 8.68 23.90
N LYS A 9 -17.08 8.68 23.23
CA LYS A 9 -17.27 8.00 21.94
C LYS A 9 -16.40 8.60 20.83
N LEU A 10 -16.26 9.92 20.81
CA LEU A 10 -15.40 10.60 19.85
C LEU A 10 -13.92 10.23 20.04
N LEU A 11 -13.45 10.19 21.29
CA LEU A 11 -12.09 9.77 21.61
C LEU A 11 -11.83 8.31 21.19
N GLU A 12 -12.78 7.41 21.46
CA GLU A 12 -12.70 6.02 21.06
C GLU A 12 -12.60 5.86 19.53
N LEU A 13 -13.49 6.56 18.78
CA LEU A 13 -13.47 6.53 17.32
C LEU A 13 -12.17 7.11 16.76
N SER A 14 -11.67 8.21 17.31
CA SER A 14 -10.39 8.80 16.92
C SER A 14 -9.22 7.83 17.13
N THR A 15 -9.22 7.12 18.26
CA THR A 15 -8.20 6.11 18.56
C THR A 15 -8.27 4.93 17.58
N ARG A 16 -9.47 4.44 17.28
CA ARG A 16 -9.68 3.37 16.28
C ARG A 16 -9.23 3.83 14.89
N GLN A 17 -9.56 5.05 14.49
CA GLN A 17 -9.14 5.63 13.21
C GLN A 17 -7.62 5.72 13.10
N ALA A 18 -6.94 6.21 14.15
CA ALA A 18 -5.48 6.27 14.18
C ALA A 18 -4.85 4.87 14.05
N SER A 19 -5.38 3.87 14.76
CA SER A 19 -4.93 2.47 14.66
C SER A 19 -5.12 1.91 13.25
N LEU A 20 -6.27 2.15 12.61
CA LEU A 20 -6.54 1.71 11.25
C LEU A 20 -5.60 2.39 10.24
N ASN A 21 -5.38 3.69 10.36
CA ASN A 21 -4.46 4.43 9.51
C ASN A 21 -3.03 3.87 9.61
N PHE A 22 -2.57 3.58 10.82
CA PHE A 22 -1.27 2.95 11.04
C PHE A 22 -1.17 1.59 10.35
N LYS A 23 -2.17 0.71 10.53
CA LYS A 23 -2.20 -0.61 9.86
C LYS A 23 -2.21 -0.51 8.34
N ILE A 24 -2.96 0.45 7.79
CA ILE A 24 -2.99 0.71 6.33
C ILE A 24 -1.60 1.13 5.85
N TYR A 25 -0.91 1.99 6.59
CA TYR A 25 0.44 2.42 6.28
C TYR A 25 1.45 1.26 6.33
N GLU A 26 1.37 0.40 7.34
CA GLU A 26 2.20 -0.81 7.43
C GLU A 26 1.96 -1.74 6.24
N LEU A 27 0.70 -2.03 5.91
CA LEU A 27 0.35 -2.86 4.75
C LEU A 27 0.86 -2.25 3.44
N PHE A 28 0.71 -0.94 3.26
CA PHE A 28 1.24 -0.24 2.10
C PHE A 28 2.76 -0.39 2.00
N THR A 29 3.47 -0.25 3.12
CA THR A 29 4.93 -0.38 3.18
C THR A 29 5.39 -1.80 2.89
N CYS A 30 4.72 -2.80 3.44
CA CYS A 30 4.95 -4.21 3.12
C CYS A 30 4.75 -4.49 1.63
N ASN A 31 3.63 -4.02 1.05
CA ASN A 31 3.33 -4.22 -0.36
C ASN A 31 4.35 -3.53 -1.27
N ARG A 32 4.79 -2.31 -0.90
CA ARG A 32 5.86 -1.60 -1.62
C ARG A 32 7.18 -2.37 -1.57
N THR A 33 7.52 -2.94 -0.41
CA THR A 33 8.72 -3.78 -0.26
C THR A 33 8.65 -5.01 -1.14
N LEU A 34 7.51 -5.68 -1.18
CA LEU A 34 7.29 -6.83 -2.04
C LEU A 34 7.41 -6.45 -3.53
N ALA A 35 6.83 -5.34 -3.94
CA ALA A 35 6.95 -4.82 -5.30
C ALA A 35 8.42 -4.54 -5.70
N MET A 36 9.23 -3.97 -4.80
CA MET A 36 10.67 -3.79 -5.04
C MET A 36 11.39 -5.13 -5.25
N ARG A 37 11.09 -6.14 -4.41
CA ARG A 37 11.67 -7.49 -4.56
C ARG A 37 11.27 -8.14 -5.88
N LEU A 38 10.00 -8.06 -6.25
CA LEU A 38 9.50 -8.57 -7.54
C LEU A 38 10.21 -7.90 -8.72
N SER A 39 10.44 -6.59 -8.65
CA SER A 39 11.21 -5.87 -9.66
C SER A 39 12.67 -6.35 -9.72
N GLY A 40 13.27 -6.67 -8.58
CA GLY A 40 14.60 -7.27 -8.49
C GLY A 40 14.66 -8.63 -9.18
N TYR A 41 13.75 -9.55 -8.81
CA TYR A 41 13.66 -10.87 -9.44
C TYR A 41 13.36 -10.80 -10.94
N ALA A 42 12.56 -9.82 -11.37
CA ALA A 42 12.31 -9.55 -12.80
C ALA A 42 13.59 -9.19 -13.55
N ALA A 43 14.44 -8.35 -12.93
CA ALA A 43 15.72 -7.94 -13.51
C ALA A 43 16.70 -9.13 -13.56
N GLU A 44 16.78 -9.90 -12.49
CA GLU A 44 17.63 -11.10 -12.42
C GLU A 44 17.20 -12.15 -13.47
N ASN A 45 15.90 -12.45 -13.57
CA ASN A 45 15.37 -13.36 -14.60
C ASN A 45 15.76 -12.91 -16.02
N ARG A 46 15.66 -11.61 -16.32
CA ARG A 46 16.10 -11.06 -17.61
C ARG A 46 17.60 -11.21 -17.83
N SER A 47 18.42 -10.99 -16.80
CA SER A 47 19.88 -11.16 -16.90
C SER A 47 20.31 -12.59 -17.21
N LEU A 48 19.52 -13.57 -16.77
CA LEU A 48 19.71 -14.99 -17.03
C LEU A 48 19.10 -15.46 -18.37
N GLY A 49 18.60 -14.54 -19.21
CA GLY A 49 17.98 -14.84 -20.50
C GLY A 49 16.50 -15.24 -20.44
N GLY A 50 15.87 -15.12 -19.27
CA GLY A 50 14.45 -15.39 -19.07
C GLY A 50 13.53 -14.28 -19.60
N LYS A 51 12.27 -14.64 -19.86
CA LYS A 51 11.24 -13.69 -20.28
C LYS A 51 10.69 -12.94 -19.07
N GLY A 52 11.10 -11.67 -18.89
CA GLY A 52 10.43 -10.64 -18.06
C GLY A 52 9.67 -11.11 -16.80
N VAL A 53 8.53 -10.47 -16.54
CA VAL A 53 7.53 -10.90 -15.54
C VAL A 53 6.15 -10.96 -16.20
N SER A 54 5.22 -11.69 -15.57
CA SER A 54 3.82 -11.71 -16.02
C SER A 54 3.18 -10.32 -15.92
N GLU A 55 2.15 -10.09 -16.73
CA GLU A 55 1.40 -8.83 -16.73
C GLU A 55 0.79 -8.52 -15.35
N GLU A 56 0.34 -9.55 -14.63
CA GLU A 56 -0.20 -9.43 -13.28
C GLU A 56 0.85 -8.91 -12.29
N VAL A 57 2.07 -9.48 -12.34
CA VAL A 57 3.18 -9.03 -11.49
C VAL A 57 3.59 -7.60 -11.86
N GLN A 58 3.61 -7.26 -13.15
CA GLN A 58 3.90 -5.90 -13.61
C GLN A 58 2.89 -4.89 -13.04
N LYS A 59 1.58 -5.21 -13.05
CA LYS A 59 0.54 -4.35 -12.46
C LYS A 59 0.75 -4.11 -10.96
N ILE A 60 1.21 -5.10 -10.22
CA ILE A 60 1.54 -4.97 -8.79
C ILE A 60 2.74 -4.02 -8.62
N ILE A 61 3.81 -4.24 -9.38
CA ILE A 61 5.01 -3.39 -9.33
C ILE A 61 4.63 -1.93 -9.62
N ASP A 62 3.89 -1.69 -10.70
CA ASP A 62 3.49 -0.36 -11.12
C ASP A 62 2.62 0.33 -10.07
N ARG A 63 1.67 -0.40 -9.46
CA ARG A 63 0.77 0.14 -8.43
C ARG A 63 1.49 0.71 -7.21
N TYR A 64 2.62 0.12 -6.81
CA TYR A 64 3.32 0.48 -5.57
C TYR A 64 4.62 1.25 -5.79
N LEU A 65 5.26 1.14 -6.96
CA LEU A 65 6.53 1.79 -7.25
C LEU A 65 6.40 3.00 -8.17
N LEU A 66 5.44 2.99 -9.10
CA LEU A 66 5.26 4.13 -9.99
C LEU A 66 4.34 5.16 -9.33
N PRO A 67 4.70 6.46 -9.35
CA PRO A 67 3.77 7.49 -8.98
C PRO A 67 2.57 7.39 -9.92
N LYS A 68 1.36 7.23 -9.37
CA LYS A 68 0.14 7.42 -10.17
C LYS A 68 0.29 8.77 -10.87
N LYS A 69 0.27 8.79 -12.20
CA LYS A 69 -0.01 10.03 -12.92
C LYS A 69 -1.29 10.57 -12.27
N ARG A 70 -1.24 11.81 -11.77
CA ARG A 70 -2.40 12.52 -11.25
C ARG A 70 -3.38 12.76 -12.39
N ASP A 71 -4.05 11.72 -12.84
CA ASP A 71 -5.18 11.78 -13.76
C ASP A 71 -6.16 10.72 -13.28
N GLN A 72 -7.39 11.17 -12.96
CA GLN A 72 -8.49 10.45 -12.28
C GLN A 72 -8.41 10.58 -10.74
N GLN A 73 -8.61 11.80 -10.21
CA GLN A 73 -9.90 12.38 -9.75
C GLN A 73 -10.44 11.66 -8.50
N LEU A 74 -10.40 12.33 -7.33
CA LEU A 74 -11.53 13.05 -6.72
C LEU A 74 -12.76 12.17 -6.55
#